data_AF-A0A923N761-F1
#
_entry.id   AF-A0A923N761-F1
#
_cell.length_a   1.000
_cell.length_b   1.000
_cell.length_c   1.000
_cell.angle_alpha   90.00
_cell.angle_beta   90.00
_cell.angle_gamma   90.00
#
_symmetry.space_group_name_H-M   'P 1'
#
loop_
_entity.id
_entity.type
_entity.pdbx_description
1 polymer ?
#
loop_
_entity_poly.entity_id
_entity_poly.type
_entity_poly.pdbx_seq_one_letter_code
_entity_poly.pdbx_strand_id
1 'polypeptide(L)'
;MKTKLTLTCAIAALAALASCGKKDEVAPKPIAVDKTVEFKVFASKDYSKSYQADDEVRIYLSIRRRNKKTLESTVVFDTTFYKKLKELPLESNPITINKKISNVIVEDEWVDIGSGARVGGFGYGGTQPFPEDETVKSIEVEW
;
A
#
# COMPACT_ATOMS: atom_id res chain seq x y z
N MET A 1 -27.33 65.58 -51.27
CA MET A 1 -27.08 64.21 -51.81
C MET A 1 -25.99 63.60 -50.93
N LYS A 2 -26.34 62.66 -50.03
CA LYS A 2 -26.13 61.20 -50.15
C LYS A 2 -24.67 60.89 -50.51
N THR A 3 -23.85 60.27 -49.65
CA THR A 3 -24.06 58.94 -49.06
C THR A 3 -23.32 58.74 -47.73
N LYS A 4 -24.03 58.12 -46.77
CA LYS A 4 -23.54 57.52 -45.53
C LYS A 4 -23.15 56.06 -45.77
N LEU A 5 -22.37 55.52 -44.83
CA LEU A 5 -22.40 54.14 -44.32
C LEU A 5 -21.98 53.01 -45.27
N THR A 6 -20.88 52.32 -44.93
CA THR A 6 -20.86 50.87 -44.64
C THR A 6 -19.44 50.40 -44.31
N LEU A 7 -19.04 50.49 -43.04
CA LEU A 7 -17.87 49.79 -42.50
C LEU A 7 -18.29 49.01 -41.25
N THR A 8 -19.14 47.99 -41.43
CA THR A 8 -19.48 47.04 -40.36
C THR A 8 -20.24 45.87 -40.97
N CYS A 9 -19.53 44.82 -41.40
CA CYS A 9 -20.08 43.45 -41.53
C CYS A 9 -18.99 42.47 -41.99
N ALA A 10 -18.00 42.18 -41.14
CA ALA A 10 -17.08 41.07 -41.40
C ALA A 10 -16.48 40.45 -40.12
N ILE A 11 -17.16 40.54 -38.96
CA ILE A 11 -16.68 39.94 -37.69
C ILE A 11 -17.80 39.14 -37.01
N ALA A 12 -18.77 38.61 -37.75
CA ALA A 12 -19.89 37.85 -37.18
C ALA A 12 -19.89 36.35 -37.53
N ALA A 13 -18.93 35.87 -38.32
CA ALA A 13 -18.91 34.48 -38.79
C ALA A 13 -17.88 33.56 -38.10
N LEU A 14 -17.08 34.06 -37.15
CA LEU A 14 -16.04 33.29 -36.45
C LEU A 14 -16.37 32.93 -34.99
N ALA A 15 -17.52 33.34 -34.47
CA ALA A 15 -17.92 33.07 -33.08
C ALA A 15 -18.71 31.76 -32.88
N ALA A 16 -18.94 30.96 -33.93
CA ALA A 16 -19.82 29.79 -33.87
C ALA A 16 -19.12 28.46 -33.52
N LEU A 17 -17.79 28.43 -33.33
CA LEU A 17 -17.05 27.19 -32.99
C LEU A 17 -16.52 27.13 -31.55
N ALA A 18 -16.81 28.13 -30.72
CA ALA A 18 -16.34 28.17 -29.32
C ALA A 18 -17.38 27.64 -28.30
N SER A 19 -18.48 27.03 -28.74
CA SER A 19 -19.38 26.31 -27.83
C SER A 19 -19.09 24.80 -27.89
N CYS A 20 -17.83 24.46 -27.64
CA CYS A 20 -17.49 23.11 -27.19
C CYS A 20 -17.92 23.08 -25.72
N GLY A 21 -19.20 22.77 -25.50
CA GLY A 21 -19.72 22.48 -24.17
C GLY A 21 -18.86 21.37 -23.60
N LYS A 22 -17.92 21.75 -22.72
CA LYS A 22 -17.25 20.82 -21.84
C LYS A 22 -18.37 20.23 -21.01
N LYS A 23 -18.86 19.06 -21.42
CA LYS A 23 -19.56 18.19 -20.49
C LYS A 23 -18.54 18.01 -19.38
N ASP A 24 -18.83 18.56 -18.21
CA ASP A 24 -18.07 18.29 -17.02
C ASP A 24 -18.09 16.78 -16.84
N GLU A 25 -17.02 16.13 -17.32
CA GLU A 25 -16.76 14.74 -17.07
C GLU A 25 -16.44 14.70 -15.58
N VAL A 26 -17.49 14.47 -14.79
CA VAL A 26 -17.36 14.27 -13.35
C VAL A 26 -16.49 13.04 -13.20
N ALA A 27 -15.21 13.26 -12.89
CA ALA A 27 -14.29 12.17 -12.60
C ALA A 27 -14.94 11.27 -11.53
N PRO A 28 -14.94 9.95 -11.72
CA PRO A 28 -15.52 9.04 -10.74
C PRO A 28 -14.88 9.30 -9.38
N LYS A 29 -15.70 9.39 -8.33
CA LYS A 29 -15.21 9.58 -6.98
C LYS A 29 -14.33 8.37 -6.60
N PRO A 30 -13.14 8.58 -6.02
CA PRO A 30 -12.28 7.47 -5.57
C PRO A 30 -13.05 6.53 -4.63
N ILE A 31 -12.88 5.22 -4.82
CA ILE A 31 -13.58 4.20 -4.05
C ILE A 31 -12.67 3.75 -2.92
N ALA A 32 -13.15 3.92 -1.68
CA ALA A 32 -12.44 3.42 -0.51
C ALA A 32 -12.66 1.90 -0.38
N VAL A 33 -11.58 1.14 -0.21
CA VAL A 33 -11.59 -0.32 -0.05
C VAL A 33 -10.89 -0.73 1.25
N ASP A 34 -11.35 -1.82 1.85
CA ASP A 34 -10.66 -2.45 2.96
C ASP A 34 -9.58 -3.41 2.43
N LYS A 35 -8.37 -3.36 3.00
CA LYS A 35 -7.28 -4.29 2.70
C LYS A 35 -6.90 -5.09 3.95
N THR A 36 -6.42 -6.32 3.79
CA THR A 36 -5.97 -7.18 4.89
C THR A 36 -4.57 -7.70 4.63
N VAL A 37 -3.68 -7.52 5.60
CA VAL A 37 -2.35 -8.13 5.60
C VAL A 37 -2.35 -9.29 6.59
N GLU A 38 -1.93 -10.45 6.13
CA GLU A 38 -1.74 -11.65 6.94
C GLU A 38 -0.24 -11.93 7.05
N PHE A 39 0.35 -11.76 8.24
CA PHE A 39 1.72 -12.19 8.49
C PHE A 39 1.72 -13.62 9.01
N LYS A 40 2.45 -14.52 8.35
CA LYS A 40 2.69 -15.90 8.79
C LYS A 40 4.14 -16.04 9.23
N VAL A 41 4.32 -16.29 10.52
CA VAL A 41 5.65 -16.38 11.15
C VAL A 41 5.93 -17.82 11.53
N PHE A 42 7.02 -18.38 11.03
CA PHE A 42 7.39 -19.78 11.25
C PHE A 42 8.90 -20.01 11.12
N ALA A 43 9.35 -21.20 11.51
CA ALA A 43 10.70 -21.68 11.30
C ALA A 43 10.79 -22.58 10.06
N SER A 44 11.89 -22.45 9.32
CA SER A 44 12.30 -23.25 8.16
C SER A 44 12.52 -24.72 8.49
N LYS A 45 12.85 -25.00 9.75
CA LYS A 45 13.11 -26.34 10.28
C LYS A 45 12.86 -26.38 11.79
N ASP A 46 12.82 -27.59 12.34
CA ASP A 46 12.72 -27.78 13.78
C ASP A 46 14.08 -27.48 14.46
N TYR A 47 14.12 -26.41 15.25
CA TYR A 47 15.30 -26.00 16.00
C TYR A 47 15.39 -26.64 17.41
N SER A 48 14.44 -27.46 17.84
CA SER A 48 14.37 -28.02 19.20
C SER A 48 15.63 -28.77 19.66
N LYS A 49 16.38 -29.36 18.73
CA LYS A 49 17.64 -30.08 18.97
C LYS A 49 18.87 -29.39 18.37
N SER A 50 18.71 -28.18 17.85
CA SER A 50 19.83 -27.38 17.30
C SER A 50 20.68 -26.78 18.41
N TYR A 51 21.96 -26.52 18.15
CA TYR A 51 22.79 -25.71 19.06
C TYR A 51 22.25 -24.26 19.18
N GLN A 52 21.43 -23.82 18.22
CA GLN A 52 20.76 -22.51 18.20
C GLN A 52 19.37 -22.55 18.84
N ALA A 53 18.97 -23.65 19.48
CA ALA A 53 17.60 -23.81 20.00
C ALA A 53 17.15 -22.67 20.92
N ASP A 54 18.07 -22.16 21.72
CA ASP A 54 17.86 -21.08 22.69
C ASP A 54 18.28 -19.69 22.16
N ASP A 55 18.75 -19.60 20.91
CA ASP A 55 18.99 -18.30 20.27
C ASP A 55 17.66 -17.55 20.12
N GLU A 56 17.69 -16.25 20.39
CA GLU A 56 16.52 -15.39 20.28
C GLU A 56 16.42 -14.80 18.87
N VAL A 57 15.27 -15.01 18.23
CA VAL A 57 14.88 -14.33 17.00
C VAL A 57 14.05 -13.10 17.34
N ARG A 58 14.47 -11.97 16.77
CA ARG A 58 13.71 -10.72 16.73
C ARG A 58 12.94 -10.67 15.42
N ILE A 59 11.61 -10.62 15.50
CA ILE A 59 10.72 -10.50 14.35
C ILE A 59 10.11 -9.11 14.36
N TYR A 60 10.10 -8.44 13.21
CA TYR A 60 9.49 -7.12 13.05
C TYR A 60 8.48 -7.14 11.91
N LEU A 61 7.34 -6.49 12.12
CA LEU A 61 6.23 -6.42 11.16
C LEU A 61 5.68 -5.00 11.19
N SER A 62 5.44 -4.43 10.02
CA SER A 62 4.90 -3.07 9.90
C SER A 62 3.99 -2.92 8.69
N ILE A 63 3.03 -2.01 8.82
CA ILE A 63 2.14 -1.55 7.77
C ILE A 63 2.09 -0.04 7.86
N ARG A 64 2.36 0.63 6.75
CA ARG A 64 2.26 2.09 6.63
C ARG A 64 1.33 2.43 5.48
N ARG A 65 0.55 3.49 5.65
CA ARG A 65 -0.11 4.18 4.55
C ARG A 65 0.74 5.36 4.13
N ARG A 66 0.77 5.68 2.85
CA ARG A 66 1.44 6.86 2.34
C ARG A 66 0.54 7.56 1.35
N ASN A 67 0.29 8.85 1.56
CA ASN A 67 -0.43 9.66 0.59
C ASN A 67 0.44 9.84 -0.66
N LYS A 68 -0.08 9.51 -1.85
CA LYS A 68 0.67 9.58 -3.11
C LYS A 68 1.02 11.02 -3.51
N LYS A 69 0.24 12.01 -3.07
CA LYS A 69 0.42 13.43 -3.40
C LYS A 69 1.32 14.16 -2.41
N THR A 70 1.07 14.01 -1.11
CA THR A 70 1.84 14.71 -0.06
C THR A 70 3.07 13.94 0.39
N LEU A 71 3.14 12.64 0.07
CA LEU A 71 4.16 11.69 0.55
C LEU A 71 4.17 11.51 2.07
N GLU A 72 3.18 12.06 2.78
CA GLU A 72 3.02 11.86 4.21
C GLU A 72 2.70 10.40 4.50
N SER A 73 3.35 9.86 5.54
CA SER A 73 3.20 8.46 5.93
C SER A 73 2.56 8.34 7.31
N THR A 74 1.57 7.46 7.39
CA THR A 74 0.86 7.12 8.63
C THR A 74 1.13 5.67 8.98
N VAL A 75 1.60 5.42 10.20
CA VAL A 75 1.79 4.05 10.71
C VAL A 75 0.42 3.45 11.04
N VAL A 76 0.10 2.32 10.42
CA VAL A 76 -1.13 1.55 10.69
C VAL A 76 -0.85 0.43 11.68
N PHE A 77 0.31 -0.21 11.53
CA PHE A 77 0.77 -1.29 12.39
C PHE A 77 2.29 -1.24 12.46
N ASP A 78 2.85 -1.39 13.64
CA ASP A 78 4.30 -1.50 13.85
C ASP A 78 4.51 -2.32 15.12
N THR A 79 5.06 -3.52 14.96
CA THR A 79 5.35 -4.40 16.08
C THR A 79 6.70 -5.06 15.91
N THR A 80 7.35 -5.30 17.04
CA THR A 80 8.52 -6.15 17.15
C THR A 80 8.29 -7.09 18.32
N PHE A 81 8.56 -8.37 18.13
CA PHE A 81 8.51 -9.35 19.21
C PHE A 81 9.67 -10.34 19.10
N TYR A 82 9.90 -11.05 20.19
CA TYR A 82 11.04 -11.93 20.38
C TYR A 82 10.56 -13.32 20.75
N LYS A 83 11.23 -14.35 20.23
CA LYS A 83 11.01 -15.75 20.57
C LYS A 83 12.33 -16.51 20.53
N LYS A 84 12.44 -17.61 21.27
CA LYS A 84 13.53 -18.57 21.02
C LYS A 84 13.25 -19.34 19.73
N LEU A 85 14.30 -19.76 19.02
CA LEU A 85 14.12 -20.52 17.77
C LEU A 85 13.33 -21.81 17.96
N LYS A 86 13.54 -22.53 19.06
CA LYS A 86 12.75 -23.73 19.39
C LYS A 86 11.26 -23.48 19.67
N GLU A 87 10.88 -22.22 19.88
CA GLU A 87 9.50 -21.82 20.17
C GLU A 87 8.76 -21.31 18.92
N LEU A 88 9.46 -21.14 17.80
CA LEU A 88 8.81 -20.87 16.52
C LEU A 88 8.16 -22.16 16.02
N PRO A 89 6.90 -22.10 15.58
CA PRO A 89 6.29 -23.26 14.95
C PRO A 89 6.85 -23.48 13.55
N LEU A 90 6.63 -24.67 13.01
CA LEU A 90 6.91 -24.98 11.61
C LEU A 90 5.83 -24.35 10.70
N GLU A 91 6.13 -24.29 9.40
CA GLU A 91 5.24 -23.79 8.34
C GLU A 91 3.84 -24.43 8.35
N SER A 92 3.71 -25.68 8.81
CA SER A 92 2.43 -26.38 8.91
C SER A 92 1.48 -25.79 9.95
N ASN A 93 1.96 -24.95 10.89
CA ASN A 93 1.16 -24.30 11.92
C ASN A 93 1.73 -22.93 12.32
N PRO A 94 1.80 -21.95 11.39
CA PRO A 94 2.50 -20.70 11.61
C PRO A 94 1.77 -19.84 12.65
N ILE A 95 2.50 -18.92 13.28
CA ILE A 95 1.85 -17.82 14.01
C ILE A 95 1.26 -16.87 12.96
N THR A 96 -0.06 -16.77 12.92
CA THR A 96 -0.77 -15.91 11.97
C THR A 96 -1.24 -14.62 12.64
N ILE A 97 -0.83 -13.47 12.09
CA ILE A 97 -1.23 -12.14 12.55
C ILE A 97 -1.98 -11.44 11.42
N ASN A 98 -3.28 -11.27 11.60
CA ASN A 98 -4.16 -10.59 10.65
C ASN A 98 -4.35 -9.12 11.00
N LYS A 99 -4.18 -8.24 10.01
CA LYS A 99 -4.37 -6.79 10.15
C LYS A 99 -5.20 -6.22 9.02
N LYS A 100 -6.39 -5.74 9.38
CA LYS A 100 -7.28 -4.99 8.49
C LYS A 100 -6.86 -3.53 8.45
N ILE A 101 -6.80 -2.97 7.24
CA ILE A 101 -6.53 -1.57 6.93
C ILE A 101 -7.81 -1.05 6.29
N SER A 102 -8.55 -0.23 7.01
CA SER A 102 -9.84 0.23 6.54
C SER A 102 -9.78 1.52 5.72
N ASN A 103 -10.71 1.64 4.78
CA ASN A 103 -10.94 2.83 3.96
C ASN A 103 -9.67 3.31 3.24
N VAL A 104 -8.96 2.43 2.54
CA VAL A 104 -7.84 2.77 1.67
C VAL A 104 -8.39 3.32 0.36
N ILE A 105 -7.99 4.52 -0.01
CA ILE A 105 -8.32 5.12 -1.31
C ILE A 105 -7.16 4.81 -2.25
N VAL A 106 -7.31 3.77 -3.07
CA VAL A 106 -6.20 3.20 -3.86
C VAL A 106 -5.60 4.22 -4.82
N GLU A 107 -6.40 5.14 -5.34
CA GLU A 107 -5.95 6.22 -6.24
C GLU A 107 -5.05 7.24 -5.54
N ASP A 108 -5.23 7.44 -4.22
CA ASP A 108 -4.59 8.48 -3.44
C ASP A 108 -3.53 7.95 -2.46
N GLU A 109 -3.49 6.65 -2.21
CA GLU A 109 -2.68 6.05 -1.15
C GLU A 109 -1.90 4.80 -1.59
N TRP A 110 -0.64 4.71 -1.18
CA TRP A 110 0.09 3.46 -1.14
C TRP A 110 -0.06 2.82 0.24
N VAL A 111 -0.06 1.49 0.26
CA VAL A 111 0.12 0.71 1.48
C VAL A 111 1.44 -0.02 1.38
N ASP A 112 2.36 0.27 2.29
CA ASP A 112 3.67 -0.37 2.39
C ASP A 112 3.65 -1.42 3.51
N ILE A 113 4.11 -2.62 3.20
CA ILE A 113 4.21 -3.73 4.15
C ILE A 113 5.67 -4.04 4.42
N GLY A 114 6.12 -3.87 5.66
CA GLY A 114 7.47 -4.20 6.09
C GLY A 114 7.48 -5.47 6.94
N SER A 115 8.46 -6.35 6.70
CA SER A 115 8.67 -7.56 7.50
C SER A 115 10.12 -7.99 7.49
N GLY A 116 10.52 -8.75 8.52
CA GLY A 116 11.79 -9.44 8.57
C GLY A 116 12.09 -10.06 9.94
N ALA A 117 13.24 -10.72 10.00
CA ALA A 117 13.69 -11.46 11.18
C ALA A 117 15.21 -11.38 11.36
N ARG A 118 15.67 -11.48 12.60
CA ARG A 118 17.09 -11.40 12.96
C ARG A 118 17.43 -12.30 14.14
N VAL A 119 18.52 -13.04 14.05
CA VAL A 119 19.18 -13.74 15.18
C VAL A 119 20.64 -13.28 15.26
N GLY A 120 21.00 -12.66 16.39
CA GLY A 120 22.34 -12.10 16.58
C GLY A 120 22.74 -11.14 15.45
N GLY A 121 23.85 -11.46 14.77
CA GLY A 121 24.39 -10.68 13.65
C GLY A 121 23.67 -10.90 12.31
N PHE A 122 22.91 -11.98 12.15
CA PHE A 122 22.31 -12.39 10.89
C PHE A 122 20.83 -11.99 10.85
N GLY A 123 20.38 -11.44 9.74
CA GLY A 123 18.98 -11.08 9.56
C GLY A 123 18.67 -10.69 8.13
N TYR A 124 17.39 -10.68 7.82
CA TYR A 124 16.87 -10.20 6.55
C TYR A 124 15.69 -9.27 6.81
N GLY A 125 15.31 -8.53 5.78
CA GLY A 125 14.29 -7.54 5.93
C GLY A 125 13.98 -6.76 4.67
N GLY A 126 12.72 -6.36 4.53
CA GLY A 126 12.31 -5.56 3.40
C GLY A 126 11.02 -4.80 3.64
N THR A 127 10.67 -3.99 2.63
CA THR A 127 9.37 -3.36 2.50
C THR A 127 8.88 -3.60 1.07
N GLN A 128 7.62 -3.94 0.92
CA GLN A 128 6.98 -4.12 -0.38
C GLN A 128 5.61 -3.44 -0.42
N PRO A 129 5.17 -2.96 -1.59
CA PRO A 129 3.85 -2.39 -1.73
C PRO A 129 2.77 -3.48 -1.64
N PHE A 130 1.62 -3.13 -1.07
CA PHE A 130 0.39 -3.91 -1.21
C PHE A 130 -0.14 -3.72 -2.64
N PRO A 131 -0.42 -4.80 -3.40
CA PRO A 131 -0.98 -4.69 -4.75
C PRO A 131 -2.31 -3.93 -4.80
N GLU A 132 -2.49 -3.10 -5.82
CA GLU A 132 -3.67 -2.23 -5.92
C GLU A 132 -4.96 -3.04 -6.12
N ASP A 133 -4.88 -4.13 -6.88
CA ASP A 133 -5.95 -5.05 -7.29
C ASP A 133 -6.26 -6.16 -6.27
N GLU A 134 -5.45 -6.31 -5.21
CA GLU A 134 -5.68 -7.29 -4.16
C GLU A 134 -6.39 -6.66 -2.94
N THR A 135 -7.21 -7.45 -2.25
CA THR A 135 -7.83 -7.08 -0.96
C THR A 135 -7.21 -7.81 0.22
N VAL A 136 -6.48 -8.90 -0.02
CA VAL A 136 -5.78 -9.69 0.99
C VAL A 136 -4.38 -9.99 0.48
N LYS A 137 -3.37 -9.76 1.33
CA LYS A 137 -1.97 -10.10 1.05
C LYS A 137 -1.38 -10.90 2.21
N SER A 138 -0.90 -12.11 1.92
CA SER A 138 -0.13 -12.90 2.89
C SER A 138 1.37 -12.66 2.74
N ILE A 139 2.04 -12.50 3.87
CA ILE A 139 3.49 -12.26 4.01
C ILE A 139 4.06 -13.34 4.89
N GLU A 140 5.02 -14.08 4.36
CA GLU A 140 5.75 -15.10 5.11
C GLU A 140 7.00 -14.49 5.75
N VAL A 141 7.24 -14.85 7.00
CA VAL A 141 8.40 -14.46 7.80
C VAL A 141 8.99 -15.72 8.39
N GLU A 142 9.89 -16.31 7.62
CA GLU A 142 10.57 -17.57 7.91
C GLU A 142 11.89 -17.34 8.65
N TRP A 143 12.28 -18.24 9.55
CA TRP A 143 13.64 -18.30 10.11
C TRP A 143 14.22 -19.71 10.11
#